data_AF-A0A956QGR1-F1
#
_entry.id   AF-A0A956QGR1-F1
#
_cell.length_a   1.000
_cell.length_b   1.000
_cell.length_c   1.000
_cell.angle_alpha   90.00
_cell.angle_beta   90.00
_cell.angle_gamma   90.00
#
_symmetry.space_group_name_H-M   'P 1'
#
loop_
_entity.id
_entity.type
_entity.pdbx_description
1 polymer ?
#
loop_
_entity_poly.entity_id
_entity_poly.type
_entity_poly.pdbx_seq_one_letter_code
_entity_poly.pdbx_strand_id
1 'polypeptide(L)'
;MRHEQMLQQVLGSQSRQAGSQAPGDPQIAALPPALAQLLDGLANGRPANSWQDWKAQLERELAQFTLNEAEAERLRLALAQLELLDQSILGAQARPATEAAFILFRELNRFRGLRESNRQSSIEPLNQLLVAGLAVLGGRAEVSLLDAFRDAAVTEVDRLVECFKAGESELPDEVRRAILTGIDRLGSGFAGLAGDDLEAALRQLAQGGSLLAHLQNWEREVEQAQHGCVPVVGQHLQELLAQLEEGPADPQLLADWSQHHWPALAEFWKHNRDRLLVDLTGRGQLLPRIDQALERLGGLESAVPSAQVRLLEELEGLFAELAEHPLDLSPLDNNPHRWMGDLALAALADGVPAFHLAATAEALERDGISEFGQAFKDHLRGDSRPLVDALEAYLGRS
;
A
#
# COMPACT_ATOMS: atom_id res chain seq x y z
N MET A 1 -0.69 -26.82 -29.72
CA MET A 1 0.66 -26.56 -30.26
C MET A 1 0.93 -25.11 -30.70
N ARG A 2 0.10 -24.43 -31.52
CA ARG A 2 0.30 -22.98 -31.82
C ARG A 2 -0.25 -22.00 -30.77
N HIS A 3 -1.07 -22.45 -29.81
CA HIS A 3 -1.57 -21.62 -28.70
C HIS A 3 -0.64 -21.57 -27.47
N GLU A 4 0.19 -22.60 -27.23
CA GLU A 4 1.17 -22.60 -26.13
C GLU A 4 2.42 -21.74 -26.42
N GLN A 5 2.79 -21.58 -27.70
CA GLN A 5 3.93 -20.74 -28.10
C GLN A 5 3.63 -19.24 -28.04
N MET A 6 2.36 -18.84 -28.11
CA MET A 6 1.96 -17.43 -28.05
C MET A 6 1.86 -16.94 -26.59
N LEU A 7 1.51 -17.82 -25.65
CA LEU A 7 1.59 -17.56 -24.20
C LEU A 7 3.05 -17.46 -23.71
N GLN A 8 3.97 -18.26 -24.24
CA GLN A 8 5.39 -18.17 -23.86
C GLN A 8 6.11 -16.91 -24.41
N GLN A 9 5.63 -16.30 -25.49
CA GLN A 9 6.24 -15.07 -26.04
C GLN A 9 5.74 -13.78 -25.37
N VAL A 10 4.55 -13.76 -24.77
CA VAL A 10 4.06 -12.61 -23.98
C VAL A 10 4.54 -12.71 -22.52
N LEU A 11 4.68 -13.91 -21.97
CA LEU A 11 5.18 -14.17 -20.60
C LEU A 11 6.72 -14.24 -20.50
N GLY A 12 7.43 -14.29 -21.64
CA GLY A 12 8.88 -14.50 -21.73
C GLY A 12 9.75 -13.27 -21.48
N SER A 13 9.19 -12.06 -21.42
CA SER A 13 9.96 -10.81 -21.34
C SER A 13 10.07 -10.19 -19.95
N GLN A 14 9.34 -10.71 -18.95
CA GLN A 14 9.42 -10.23 -17.56
C GLN A 14 9.83 -11.33 -16.55
N SER A 15 10.09 -12.54 -17.02
CA SER A 15 10.52 -13.69 -16.20
C SER A 15 12.04 -13.75 -16.05
N ARG A 16 12.66 -12.68 -15.53
CA ARG A 16 14.03 -12.74 -14.98
C ARG A 16 14.06 -12.07 -13.61
N GLN A 17 13.60 -12.80 -12.60
CA GLN A 17 14.04 -12.66 -11.21
C GLN A 17 13.64 -13.92 -10.42
N ALA A 18 14.09 -15.07 -10.94
CA ALA A 18 14.33 -16.24 -10.11
C ALA A 18 15.83 -16.22 -9.75
N GLY A 19 16.19 -15.38 -8.79
CA GLY A 19 17.57 -15.17 -8.36
C GLY A 19 17.83 -15.71 -6.97
N SER A 20 18.44 -16.90 -6.93
CA SER A 20 19.36 -17.39 -5.87
C SER A 20 18.88 -17.38 -4.41
N GLN A 21 18.40 -18.53 -3.93
CA GLN A 21 18.28 -18.84 -2.50
C GLN A 21 19.67 -19.10 -1.91
N ALA A 22 20.14 -18.21 -1.04
CA ALA A 22 21.23 -18.54 -0.12
C ALA A 22 20.65 -19.31 1.09
N PRO A 23 21.32 -20.36 1.58
CA PRO A 23 20.87 -21.08 2.77
C PRO A 23 21.08 -20.19 3.99
N GLY A 24 19.99 -19.69 4.58
CA GLY A 24 20.05 -18.84 5.77
C GLY A 24 19.18 -17.58 5.71
N ASP A 25 18.50 -17.27 4.60
CA ASP A 25 17.61 -16.10 4.51
C ASP A 25 16.37 -16.24 5.41
N PRO A 26 16.23 -15.50 6.52
CA PRO A 26 14.91 -15.29 7.08
C PRO A 26 14.18 -14.39 6.09
N GLN A 27 13.31 -14.97 5.26
CA GLN A 27 12.47 -14.20 4.35
C GLN A 27 11.40 -13.47 5.18
N ILE A 28 11.79 -12.35 5.77
CA ILE A 28 10.96 -11.50 6.63
C ILE A 28 10.04 -10.68 5.73
N ALA A 29 8.75 -10.96 5.79
CA ALA A 29 7.73 -10.09 5.23
C ALA A 29 7.32 -9.07 6.29
N ALA A 30 7.18 -7.79 5.93
CA ALA A 30 6.61 -6.81 6.84
C ALA A 30 5.19 -7.26 7.25
N LEU A 31 4.98 -7.45 8.55
CA LEU A 31 3.68 -7.76 9.11
C LEU A 31 2.88 -6.47 9.31
N PRO A 32 1.55 -6.53 9.34
CA PRO A 32 0.75 -5.43 9.87
C PRO A 32 1.18 -5.10 11.30
N PRO A 33 1.37 -3.81 11.67
CA PRO A 33 1.89 -3.43 12.99
C PRO A 33 1.07 -4.01 14.16
N ALA A 34 -0.26 -4.03 14.04
CA ALA A 34 -1.13 -4.60 15.06
C ALA A 34 -0.93 -6.14 15.23
N LEU A 35 -0.57 -6.86 14.17
CA LEU A 35 -0.22 -8.28 14.26
C LEU A 35 1.16 -8.45 14.92
N ALA A 36 2.14 -7.62 14.57
CA ALA A 36 3.46 -7.63 15.22
C ALA A 36 3.34 -7.39 16.74
N GLN A 37 2.51 -6.40 17.15
CA GLN A 37 2.20 -6.12 18.55
C GLN A 37 1.48 -7.28 19.26
N LEU A 38 0.57 -7.98 18.57
CA LEU A 38 -0.08 -9.17 19.11
C LEU A 38 0.96 -10.27 19.41
N LEU A 39 1.90 -10.49 18.49
CA LEU A 39 2.98 -11.47 18.65
C LEU A 39 3.95 -11.09 19.78
N ASP A 40 4.26 -9.79 19.94
CA ASP A 40 5.00 -9.29 21.11
C ASP A 40 4.23 -9.51 22.42
N GLY A 41 2.91 -9.29 22.41
CA GLY A 41 2.04 -9.61 23.53
C GLY A 41 2.14 -11.09 23.91
N LEU A 42 2.05 -11.98 22.91
CA LEU A 42 2.17 -13.43 23.07
C LEU A 42 3.52 -13.83 23.67
N ALA A 43 4.63 -13.25 23.17
CA ALA A 43 5.97 -13.50 23.69
C ALA A 43 6.12 -13.08 25.16
N ASN A 44 5.36 -12.06 25.59
CA ASN A 44 5.31 -11.57 26.97
C ASN A 44 4.23 -12.28 27.81
N GLY A 45 3.65 -13.39 27.34
CA GLY A 45 2.64 -14.17 28.06
C GLY A 45 1.27 -13.47 28.17
N ARG A 46 1.00 -12.46 27.33
CA ARG A 46 -0.30 -11.80 27.26
C ARG A 46 -1.24 -12.59 26.34
N PRO A 47 -2.55 -12.63 26.66
CA PRO A 47 -3.52 -13.31 25.82
C PRO A 47 -3.72 -12.57 24.48
N ALA A 48 -3.86 -13.34 23.41
CA ALA A 48 -4.08 -12.83 22.05
C ALA A 48 -5.56 -12.54 21.77
N ASN A 49 -6.14 -11.59 22.51
CA ASN A 49 -7.59 -11.34 22.54
C ASN A 49 -8.20 -10.94 21.18
N SER A 50 -7.42 -10.36 20.26
CA SER A 50 -7.87 -9.94 18.93
C SER A 50 -7.57 -10.96 17.82
N TRP A 51 -7.03 -12.13 18.16
CA TRP A 51 -6.60 -13.10 17.16
C TRP A 51 -7.74 -13.63 16.30
N GLN A 52 -8.92 -13.89 16.88
CA GLN A 52 -10.05 -14.44 16.12
C GLN A 52 -10.58 -13.46 15.07
N ASP A 53 -10.58 -12.16 15.37
CA ASP A 53 -10.97 -11.11 14.41
C ASP A 53 -9.96 -11.03 13.26
N TRP A 54 -8.66 -11.08 13.59
CA TRP A 54 -7.57 -11.14 12.61
C TRP A 54 -7.68 -12.36 11.71
N LYS A 55 -7.90 -13.54 12.30
CA LYS A 55 -8.07 -14.79 11.57
C LYS A 55 -9.25 -14.70 10.60
N ALA A 56 -10.40 -14.24 11.06
CA ALA A 56 -11.58 -14.08 10.20
C ALA A 56 -11.37 -13.06 9.06
N GLN A 57 -10.56 -12.02 9.27
CA GLN A 57 -10.17 -11.10 8.20
C GLN A 57 -9.24 -11.77 7.18
N LEU A 58 -8.22 -12.51 7.64
CA LEU A 58 -7.29 -13.22 6.77
C LEU A 58 -7.98 -14.35 6.00
N GLU A 59 -8.90 -15.08 6.61
CA GLU A 59 -9.70 -16.11 5.95
C GLU A 59 -10.57 -15.52 4.85
N ARG A 60 -11.20 -14.35 5.08
CA ARG A 60 -11.94 -13.65 4.04
C ARG A 60 -11.04 -13.20 2.89
N GLU A 61 -9.84 -12.72 3.20
CA GLU A 61 -8.88 -12.32 2.17
C GLU A 61 -8.35 -13.52 1.36
N LEU A 62 -8.16 -14.67 2.02
CA LEU A 62 -7.70 -15.92 1.41
C LEU A 62 -8.85 -16.70 0.73
N ALA A 63 -10.11 -16.37 0.98
CA ALA A 63 -11.27 -16.93 0.30
C ALA A 63 -11.41 -16.38 -1.14
N GLN A 64 -10.29 -16.28 -1.85
CA GLN A 64 -10.21 -15.87 -3.24
C GLN A 64 -10.09 -17.08 -4.15
N PHE A 65 -10.68 -16.97 -5.33
CA PHE A 65 -10.53 -17.95 -6.40
C PHE A 65 -9.25 -17.67 -7.20
N THR A 66 -8.71 -18.66 -7.91
CA THR A 66 -7.40 -18.56 -8.57
C THR A 66 -7.56 -18.59 -10.09
N LEU A 67 -6.72 -17.83 -10.80
CA LEU A 67 -6.70 -17.78 -12.26
C LEU A 67 -5.82 -18.88 -12.86
N ASN A 68 -4.76 -19.26 -12.15
CA ASN A 68 -3.73 -20.15 -12.63
C ASN A 68 -3.12 -20.97 -11.49
N GLU A 69 -2.27 -21.92 -11.86
CA GLU A 69 -1.66 -22.84 -10.90
C GLU A 69 -0.66 -22.16 -9.96
N ALA A 70 0.02 -21.12 -10.44
CA ALA A 70 0.95 -20.37 -9.61
C ALA A 70 0.20 -19.65 -8.47
N GLU A 71 -0.94 -19.01 -8.76
CA GLU A 71 -1.81 -18.42 -7.73
C GLU A 71 -2.38 -19.48 -6.77
N ALA A 72 -2.83 -20.62 -7.29
CA ALA A 72 -3.36 -21.71 -6.48
C ALA A 72 -2.33 -22.24 -5.48
N GLU A 73 -1.09 -22.44 -5.92
CA GLU A 73 -0.01 -22.89 -5.05
C GLU A 73 0.32 -21.86 -3.95
N ARG A 74 0.39 -20.56 -4.30
CA ARG A 74 0.64 -19.50 -3.31
C ARG A 74 -0.48 -19.42 -2.28
N LEU A 75 -1.74 -19.52 -2.71
CA LEU A 75 -2.89 -19.49 -1.83
C LEU A 75 -2.93 -20.71 -0.90
N ARG A 76 -2.62 -21.91 -1.42
CA ARG A 76 -2.52 -23.14 -0.64
C ARG A 76 -1.45 -23.04 0.44
N LEU A 77 -0.27 -22.50 0.10
CA LEU A 77 0.80 -22.28 1.06
C LEU A 77 0.38 -21.26 2.13
N ALA A 78 -0.26 -20.15 1.73
CA ALA A 78 -0.76 -19.14 2.66
C ALA A 78 -1.79 -19.72 3.64
N LEU A 79 -2.78 -20.49 3.16
CA LEU A 79 -3.77 -21.15 4.01
C LEU A 79 -3.11 -22.11 5.02
N ALA A 80 -2.14 -22.92 4.58
CA ALA A 80 -1.41 -23.81 5.49
C ALA A 80 -0.64 -23.02 6.57
N GLN A 81 -0.08 -21.85 6.25
CA GLN A 81 0.58 -21.01 7.24
C GLN A 81 -0.41 -20.32 8.19
N LEU A 82 -1.61 -19.97 7.71
CA LEU A 82 -2.66 -19.43 8.59
C LEU A 82 -3.09 -20.47 9.64
N GLU A 83 -3.19 -21.75 9.26
CA GLU A 83 -3.46 -22.84 10.20
C GLU A 83 -2.33 -23.02 11.23
N LEU A 84 -1.07 -23.00 10.78
CA LEU A 84 0.09 -23.08 11.68
C LEU A 84 0.17 -21.88 12.64
N LEU A 85 -0.15 -20.69 12.14
CA LEU A 85 -0.21 -19.47 12.93
C LEU A 85 -1.30 -19.58 14.00
N ASP A 86 -2.50 -20.03 13.64
CA ASP A 86 -3.62 -20.25 14.57
C ASP A 86 -3.24 -21.25 15.68
N GLN A 87 -2.69 -22.41 15.29
CA GLN A 87 -2.23 -23.41 16.25
C GLN A 87 -1.14 -22.87 17.18
N SER A 88 -0.20 -22.08 16.65
CA SER A 88 0.88 -21.48 17.43
C SER A 88 0.38 -20.44 18.41
N ILE A 89 -0.58 -19.60 18.00
CA ILE A 89 -1.19 -18.59 18.88
C ILE A 89 -2.01 -19.25 19.99
N LEU A 90 -2.84 -20.26 19.65
CA LEU A 90 -3.60 -21.04 20.63
C LEU A 90 -2.68 -21.81 21.59
N GLY A 91 -1.54 -22.28 21.10
CA GLY A 91 -0.49 -22.93 21.90
C GLY A 91 0.42 -21.96 22.66
N ALA A 92 0.19 -20.64 22.58
CA ALA A 92 1.03 -19.60 23.16
C ALA A 92 2.52 -19.65 22.76
N GLN A 93 2.81 -20.05 21.51
CA GLN A 93 4.15 -20.22 20.98
C GLN A 93 4.54 -19.05 20.07
N ALA A 94 5.12 -17.99 20.66
CA ALA A 94 5.43 -16.75 19.92
C ALA A 94 6.41 -16.94 18.75
N ARG A 95 7.47 -17.75 18.90
CA ARG A 95 8.45 -17.96 17.81
C ARG A 95 7.83 -18.68 16.59
N PRO A 96 7.21 -19.86 16.74
CA PRO A 96 6.48 -20.51 15.65
C PRO A 96 5.39 -19.63 15.04
N ALA A 97 4.67 -18.86 15.86
CA ALA A 97 3.67 -17.91 15.36
C ALA A 97 4.31 -16.83 14.47
N THR A 98 5.40 -16.21 14.89
CA THR A 98 6.09 -15.19 14.07
C THR A 98 6.63 -15.77 12.76
N GLU A 99 7.21 -16.97 12.79
CA GLU A 99 7.69 -17.64 11.57
C GLU A 99 6.55 -17.94 10.59
N ALA A 100 5.44 -18.49 11.08
CA ALA A 100 4.26 -18.75 10.28
C ALA A 100 3.67 -17.45 9.70
N ALA A 101 3.64 -16.37 10.49
CA ALA A 101 3.15 -15.06 10.05
C ALA A 101 4.01 -14.49 8.90
N PHE A 102 5.35 -14.55 9.01
CA PHE A 102 6.20 -14.07 7.92
C PHE A 102 6.00 -14.85 6.62
N ILE A 103 5.89 -16.17 6.69
CA ILE A 103 5.64 -17.00 5.50
C ILE A 103 4.25 -16.71 4.95
N LEU A 104 3.22 -16.60 5.79
CA LEU A 104 1.86 -16.24 5.39
C LEU A 104 1.84 -14.93 4.60
N PHE A 105 2.38 -13.84 5.16
CA PHE A 105 2.36 -12.53 4.53
C PHE A 105 3.23 -12.47 3.28
N ARG A 106 4.33 -13.23 3.23
CA ARG A 106 5.13 -13.38 2.02
C ARG A 106 4.34 -14.02 0.88
N GLU A 107 3.66 -15.14 1.15
CA GLU A 107 2.89 -15.84 0.12
C GLU A 107 1.63 -15.05 -0.28
N LEU A 108 0.99 -14.35 0.66
CA LEU A 108 -0.07 -13.39 0.38
C LEU A 108 0.40 -12.26 -0.54
N ASN A 109 1.55 -11.63 -0.26
CA ASN A 109 2.09 -10.57 -1.10
C ASN A 109 2.47 -11.08 -2.49
N ARG A 110 3.03 -12.28 -2.60
CA ARG A 110 3.28 -12.93 -3.91
C ARG A 110 1.99 -13.21 -4.67
N PHE A 111 0.97 -13.69 -3.98
CA PHE A 111 -0.35 -13.91 -4.57
C PHE A 111 -0.97 -12.59 -5.06
N ARG A 112 -0.92 -11.52 -4.26
CA ARG A 112 -1.36 -10.17 -4.64
C ARG A 112 -0.56 -9.65 -5.85
N GLY A 113 0.76 -9.84 -5.88
CA GLY A 113 1.59 -9.46 -7.03
C GLY A 113 1.23 -10.20 -8.32
N LEU A 114 0.98 -11.51 -8.24
CA LEU A 114 0.48 -12.29 -9.38
C LEU A 114 -0.91 -11.80 -9.82
N ARG A 115 -1.79 -11.52 -8.86
CA ARG A 115 -3.13 -10.98 -9.14
C ARG A 115 -3.06 -9.64 -9.86
N GLU A 116 -2.19 -8.75 -9.40
CA GLU A 116 -1.98 -7.44 -10.02
C GLU A 116 -1.40 -7.58 -11.43
N SER A 117 -0.48 -8.52 -11.66
CA SER A 117 0.03 -8.79 -13.01
C SER A 117 -1.03 -9.31 -13.98
N ASN A 118 -2.09 -9.93 -13.46
CA ASN A 118 -3.24 -10.44 -14.21
C ASN A 118 -4.42 -9.45 -14.25
N ARG A 119 -4.25 -8.24 -13.72
CA ARG A 119 -5.28 -7.21 -13.67
C ARG A 119 -5.77 -6.86 -15.08
N GLN A 120 -7.09 -6.83 -15.24
CA GLN A 120 -7.75 -6.53 -16.53
C GLN A 120 -8.35 -5.12 -16.57
N SER A 121 -8.55 -4.49 -15.40
CA SER A 121 -9.10 -3.14 -15.28
C SER A 121 -8.55 -2.44 -14.04
N SER A 122 -8.37 -1.12 -14.11
CA SER A 122 -8.03 -0.32 -12.92
C SER A 122 -9.23 -0.03 -12.02
N ILE A 123 -10.45 -0.25 -12.50
CA ILE A 123 -11.69 -0.15 -11.72
C ILE A 123 -11.85 -1.44 -10.93
N GLU A 124 -11.65 -1.38 -9.61
CA GLU A 124 -11.50 -2.56 -8.75
C GLU A 124 -12.73 -3.51 -8.78
N PRO A 125 -13.98 -3.05 -8.58
CA PRO A 125 -15.14 -3.93 -8.67
C PRO A 125 -15.30 -4.61 -10.03
N LEU A 126 -14.99 -3.89 -11.11
CA LEU A 126 -15.00 -4.44 -12.47
C LEU A 126 -13.87 -5.46 -12.68
N ASN A 127 -12.68 -5.20 -12.13
CA ASN A 127 -11.56 -6.12 -12.18
C ASN A 127 -11.88 -7.44 -11.46
N GLN A 128 -12.51 -7.38 -10.28
CA GLN A 128 -12.95 -8.58 -9.55
C GLN A 128 -13.91 -9.44 -10.38
N LEU A 129 -14.88 -8.82 -11.05
CA LEU A 129 -15.80 -9.50 -11.96
C LEU A 129 -15.07 -10.11 -13.16
N LEU A 130 -14.15 -9.37 -13.79
CA LEU A 130 -13.36 -9.85 -14.93
C LEU A 130 -12.51 -11.06 -14.56
N VAL A 131 -11.85 -10.98 -13.41
CA VAL A 131 -11.01 -12.02 -12.85
C VAL A 131 -11.86 -13.25 -12.50
N ALA A 132 -13.05 -13.08 -11.91
CA ALA A 132 -14.00 -14.18 -11.69
C ALA A 132 -14.41 -14.84 -13.00
N GLY A 133 -14.72 -14.04 -14.03
CA GLY A 133 -15.02 -14.51 -15.38
C GLY A 133 -13.92 -15.37 -15.98
N LEU A 134 -12.66 -14.93 -15.88
CA LEU A 134 -11.51 -15.69 -16.35
C LEU A 134 -11.32 -17.00 -15.58
N ALA A 135 -11.56 -17.01 -14.26
CA ALA A 135 -11.51 -18.24 -13.48
C ALA A 135 -12.60 -19.24 -13.89
N VAL A 136 -13.81 -18.75 -14.21
CA VAL A 136 -14.91 -19.58 -14.75
C VAL A 136 -14.54 -20.17 -16.10
N LEU A 137 -14.02 -19.36 -17.05
CA LEU A 137 -13.56 -19.84 -18.35
C LEU A 137 -12.43 -20.88 -18.23
N GLY A 138 -11.56 -20.71 -17.23
CA GLY A 138 -10.49 -21.66 -16.91
C GLY A 138 -10.95 -22.91 -16.17
N GLY A 139 -12.25 -23.06 -15.86
CA GLY A 139 -12.79 -24.19 -15.09
C GLY A 139 -12.34 -24.23 -13.63
N ARG A 140 -11.91 -23.09 -13.07
CA ARG A 140 -11.43 -22.94 -11.69
C ARG A 140 -12.46 -22.33 -10.75
N ALA A 141 -13.59 -21.86 -11.28
CA ALA A 141 -14.70 -21.31 -10.51
C ALA A 141 -16.05 -21.68 -11.17
N GLU A 142 -17.13 -21.61 -10.40
CA GLU A 142 -18.49 -21.78 -10.89
C GLU A 142 -19.06 -20.47 -11.44
N VAL A 143 -19.95 -20.55 -12.43
CA VAL A 143 -20.60 -19.38 -13.05
C VAL A 143 -21.36 -18.51 -12.04
N SER A 144 -21.91 -19.13 -10.99
CA SER A 144 -22.60 -18.45 -9.87
C SER A 144 -21.73 -17.41 -9.16
N LEU A 145 -20.40 -17.52 -9.25
CA LEU A 145 -19.46 -16.56 -8.70
C LEU A 145 -19.56 -15.18 -9.38
N LEU A 146 -19.94 -15.13 -10.66
CA LEU A 146 -20.08 -13.87 -11.39
C LEU A 146 -21.17 -12.99 -10.79
N ASP A 147 -22.24 -13.60 -10.32
CA ASP A 147 -23.36 -12.89 -9.69
C ASP A 147 -22.92 -12.17 -8.41
N ALA A 148 -21.98 -12.74 -7.65
CA ALA A 148 -21.46 -12.14 -6.41
C ALA A 148 -20.69 -10.82 -6.65
N PHE A 149 -20.08 -10.64 -7.83
CA PHE A 149 -19.31 -9.45 -8.16
C PHE A 149 -20.03 -8.50 -9.11
N ARG A 150 -21.10 -8.96 -9.77
CA ARG A 150 -21.81 -8.20 -10.79
C ARG A 150 -22.38 -6.90 -10.24
N ASP A 151 -23.10 -6.95 -9.12
CA ASP A 151 -23.80 -5.79 -8.58
C ASP A 151 -22.83 -4.67 -8.18
N ALA A 152 -21.70 -5.02 -7.56
CA ALA A 152 -20.65 -4.07 -7.20
C ALA A 152 -20.01 -3.43 -8.46
N ALA A 153 -19.75 -4.23 -9.50
CA ALA A 153 -19.21 -3.73 -10.76
C ALA A 153 -20.19 -2.79 -11.48
N VAL A 154 -21.48 -3.13 -11.52
CA VAL A 154 -22.52 -2.27 -12.13
C VAL A 154 -22.63 -0.96 -11.35
N THR A 155 -22.72 -1.02 -10.02
CA THR A 155 -22.82 0.17 -9.15
C THR A 155 -21.68 1.16 -9.39
N GLU A 156 -20.44 0.66 -9.44
CA GLU A 156 -19.28 1.54 -9.65
C GLU A 156 -19.23 2.10 -11.08
N VAL A 157 -19.62 1.32 -12.08
CA VAL A 157 -19.73 1.81 -13.46
C VAL A 157 -20.81 2.89 -13.57
N ASP A 158 -21.97 2.68 -12.97
CA ASP A 158 -23.07 3.67 -12.99
C ASP A 158 -22.64 4.97 -12.31
N ARG A 159 -21.92 4.90 -11.19
CA ARG A 159 -21.32 6.07 -10.53
C ARG A 159 -20.41 6.85 -11.47
N LEU A 160 -19.47 6.16 -12.14
CA LEU A 160 -18.55 6.79 -13.10
C LEU A 160 -19.28 7.41 -14.30
N VAL A 161 -20.36 6.77 -14.76
CA VAL A 161 -21.21 7.28 -15.84
C VAL A 161 -21.95 8.55 -15.40
N GLU A 162 -22.42 8.62 -14.16
CA GLU A 162 -23.02 9.84 -13.61
C GLU A 162 -22.01 10.98 -13.51
N CYS A 163 -20.79 10.70 -13.04
CA CYS A 163 -19.69 11.66 -13.04
C CYS A 163 -19.40 12.20 -14.45
N PHE A 164 -19.34 11.31 -15.45
CA PHE A 164 -19.16 11.71 -16.84
C PHE A 164 -20.30 12.62 -17.33
N LYS A 165 -21.57 12.26 -17.07
CA LYS A 165 -22.73 13.06 -17.49
C LYS A 165 -22.73 14.46 -16.88
N ALA A 166 -22.22 14.61 -15.66
CA ALA A 166 -22.13 15.92 -15.00
C ALA A 166 -21.12 16.85 -15.69
N GLY A 167 -20.03 16.31 -16.27
CA GLY A 167 -18.95 17.08 -16.90
C GLY A 167 -18.84 16.95 -18.43
N GLU A 168 -19.80 16.27 -19.08
CA GLU A 168 -19.70 15.88 -20.50
C GLU A 168 -19.47 17.06 -21.45
N SER A 169 -20.10 18.20 -21.18
CA SER A 169 -20.02 19.40 -22.02
C SER A 169 -18.65 20.09 -22.01
N GLU A 170 -17.81 19.78 -21.03
CA GLU A 170 -16.49 20.41 -20.85
C GLU A 170 -15.36 19.57 -21.47
N LEU A 171 -15.65 18.33 -21.84
CA LEU A 171 -14.65 17.40 -22.38
C LEU A 171 -14.43 17.61 -23.88
N PRO A 172 -13.18 17.46 -24.37
CA PRO A 172 -12.89 17.42 -25.80
C PRO A 172 -13.68 16.31 -26.52
N ASP A 173 -14.15 16.58 -27.74
CA ASP A 173 -15.00 15.66 -28.53
C ASP A 173 -14.40 14.26 -28.74
N GLU A 174 -13.07 14.15 -28.80
CA GLU A 174 -12.37 12.87 -28.95
C GLU A 174 -12.45 12.03 -27.68
N VAL A 175 -12.24 12.66 -26.52
CA VAL A 175 -12.38 12.04 -25.20
C VAL A 175 -13.83 11.61 -24.96
N ARG A 176 -14.78 12.51 -25.25
CA ARG A 176 -16.22 12.23 -25.10
C ARG A 176 -16.65 10.99 -25.89
N ARG A 177 -16.24 10.87 -27.15
CA ARG A 177 -16.55 9.71 -27.99
C ARG A 177 -15.90 8.42 -27.48
N ALA A 178 -14.67 8.49 -26.98
CA ALA A 178 -13.97 7.35 -26.41
C ALA A 178 -14.70 6.82 -25.15
N ILE A 179 -15.11 7.71 -24.26
CA ILE A 179 -15.86 7.34 -23.03
C ILE A 179 -17.22 6.75 -23.40
N LEU A 180 -18.00 7.39 -24.29
CA LEU A 180 -19.29 6.85 -24.75
C LEU A 180 -19.15 5.45 -25.37
N THR A 181 -18.09 5.24 -26.17
CA THR A 181 -17.76 3.90 -26.69
C THR A 181 -17.48 2.92 -25.56
N GLY A 182 -16.78 3.35 -24.50
CA GLY A 182 -16.54 2.53 -23.32
C GLY A 182 -17.84 2.14 -22.60
N ILE A 183 -18.76 3.09 -22.43
CA ILE A 183 -20.08 2.86 -21.83
C ILE A 183 -20.89 1.85 -22.63
N ASP A 184 -20.94 1.99 -23.96
CA ASP A 184 -21.65 1.05 -24.85
C ASP A 184 -21.07 -0.38 -24.76
N ARG A 185 -19.75 -0.49 -24.67
CA ARG A 185 -19.04 -1.77 -24.50
C ARG A 185 -19.34 -2.40 -23.15
N LEU A 186 -19.36 -1.62 -22.07
CA LEU A 186 -19.73 -2.10 -20.73
C LEU A 186 -21.18 -2.60 -20.73
N GLY A 187 -22.12 -1.84 -21.29
CA GLY A 187 -23.52 -2.25 -21.39
C GLY A 187 -23.70 -3.56 -22.16
N SER A 188 -23.00 -3.70 -23.29
CA SER A 188 -22.99 -4.94 -24.08
C SER A 188 -22.34 -6.10 -23.31
N GLY A 189 -21.25 -5.84 -22.60
CA GLY A 189 -20.53 -6.82 -21.79
C GLY A 189 -21.38 -7.35 -20.63
N PHE A 190 -22.02 -6.47 -19.86
CA PHE A 190 -22.90 -6.86 -18.75
C PHE A 190 -24.14 -7.64 -19.22
N ALA A 191 -24.69 -7.29 -20.38
CA ALA A 191 -25.78 -8.05 -20.99
C ALA A 191 -25.32 -9.45 -21.44
N GLY A 192 -24.07 -9.57 -21.90
CA GLY A 192 -23.47 -10.81 -22.37
C GLY A 192 -23.04 -11.79 -21.28
N LEU A 193 -22.92 -11.37 -20.00
CA LEU A 193 -22.48 -12.24 -18.90
C LEU A 193 -23.41 -13.44 -18.64
N ALA A 194 -24.70 -13.31 -18.97
CA ALA A 194 -25.69 -14.37 -18.85
C ALA A 194 -25.91 -15.15 -20.18
N GLY A 195 -25.15 -14.81 -21.23
CA GLY A 195 -25.28 -15.39 -22.57
C GLY A 195 -24.30 -16.54 -22.83
N ASP A 196 -24.36 -17.09 -24.05
CA ASP A 196 -23.59 -18.27 -24.45
C ASP A 196 -22.09 -17.99 -24.69
N ASP A 197 -21.68 -16.71 -24.83
CA ASP A 197 -20.30 -16.30 -25.12
C ASP A 197 -19.74 -15.38 -24.00
N LEU A 198 -19.45 -16.01 -22.87
CA LEU A 198 -18.82 -15.35 -21.72
C LEU A 198 -17.48 -14.70 -22.08
N GLU A 199 -16.71 -15.31 -22.98
CA GLU A 199 -15.41 -14.76 -23.39
C GLU A 199 -15.57 -13.42 -24.12
N ALA A 200 -16.50 -13.33 -25.07
CA ALA A 200 -16.81 -12.06 -25.73
C ALA A 200 -17.32 -11.00 -24.73
N ALA A 201 -18.16 -11.40 -23.78
CA ALA A 201 -18.68 -10.51 -22.74
C ALA A 201 -17.54 -9.91 -21.89
N LEU A 202 -16.61 -10.74 -21.40
CA LEU A 202 -15.46 -10.29 -20.61
C LEU A 202 -14.52 -9.39 -21.41
N ARG A 203 -14.28 -9.68 -22.70
CA ARG A 203 -13.48 -8.79 -23.56
C ARG A 203 -14.11 -7.40 -23.70
N GLN A 204 -15.44 -7.33 -23.85
CA GLN A 204 -16.13 -6.04 -23.92
C GLN A 204 -16.06 -5.28 -22.59
N LEU A 205 -16.24 -5.98 -21.47
CA LEU A 205 -16.10 -5.40 -20.13
C LEU A 205 -14.68 -4.86 -19.88
N ALA A 206 -13.64 -5.61 -20.26
CA ALA A 206 -12.25 -5.17 -20.09
C ALA A 206 -11.93 -3.94 -20.97
N GLN A 207 -12.36 -3.96 -22.24
CA GLN A 207 -12.14 -2.84 -23.16
C GLN A 207 -12.91 -1.58 -22.73
N GLY A 208 -14.16 -1.74 -22.29
CA GLY A 208 -14.96 -0.64 -21.76
C GLY A 208 -14.39 -0.10 -20.44
N GLY A 209 -13.95 -0.99 -19.54
CA GLY A 209 -13.30 -0.64 -18.29
C GLY A 209 -12.02 0.16 -18.48
N SER A 210 -11.16 -0.22 -19.44
CA SER A 210 -9.95 0.55 -19.77
C SER A 210 -10.26 1.96 -20.26
N LEU A 211 -11.39 2.19 -20.92
CA LEU A 211 -11.79 3.52 -21.40
C LEU A 211 -12.36 4.37 -20.26
N LEU A 212 -13.15 3.78 -19.37
CA LEU A 212 -13.70 4.48 -18.19
C LEU A 212 -12.65 4.70 -17.09
N ALA A 213 -11.61 3.87 -17.02
CA ALA A 213 -10.50 4.01 -16.09
C ALA A 213 -9.87 5.42 -16.08
N HIS A 214 -9.89 6.10 -17.22
CA HIS A 214 -9.39 7.48 -17.32
C HIS A 214 -10.18 8.46 -16.44
N LEU A 215 -11.50 8.26 -16.28
CA LEU A 215 -12.32 9.07 -15.38
C LEU A 215 -11.95 8.87 -13.91
N GLN A 216 -11.74 7.61 -13.52
CA GLN A 216 -11.31 7.29 -12.15
C GLN A 216 -9.90 7.79 -11.87
N ASN A 217 -9.00 7.75 -12.87
CA ASN A 217 -7.66 8.30 -12.71
C ASN A 217 -7.71 9.82 -12.58
N TRP A 218 -8.56 10.53 -13.33
CA TRP A 218 -8.75 11.97 -13.15
C TRP A 218 -9.36 12.31 -11.78
N GLU A 219 -10.33 11.54 -11.31
CA GLU A 219 -10.88 11.68 -9.95
C GLU A 219 -9.78 11.49 -8.90
N ARG A 220 -8.96 10.42 -9.00
CA ARG A 220 -7.83 10.21 -8.10
C ARG A 220 -6.74 11.27 -8.23
N GLU A 221 -6.46 11.79 -9.42
CA GLU A 221 -5.49 12.86 -9.62
C GLU A 221 -5.96 14.15 -8.94
N VAL A 222 -7.27 14.43 -9.00
CA VAL A 222 -7.89 15.54 -8.27
C VAL A 222 -7.88 15.30 -6.76
N GLU A 223 -8.25 14.10 -6.30
CA GLU A 223 -8.20 13.73 -4.87
C GLU A 223 -6.76 13.72 -4.33
N GLN A 224 -5.79 13.21 -5.08
CA GLN A 224 -4.37 13.19 -4.69
C GLN A 224 -3.77 14.58 -4.70
N ALA A 225 -4.17 15.46 -5.64
CA ALA A 225 -3.84 16.87 -5.59
C ALA A 225 -4.47 17.57 -4.37
N GLN A 226 -5.63 17.09 -3.89
CA GLN A 226 -6.30 17.55 -2.67
C GLN A 226 -5.78 16.85 -1.38
N HIS A 227 -5.00 15.79 -1.48
CA HIS A 227 -4.62 14.93 -0.34
C HIS A 227 -3.12 14.62 -0.28
N GLY A 228 -2.27 15.63 -0.53
CA GLY A 228 -0.81 15.53 -0.34
C GLY A 228 -0.41 14.86 0.99
N CYS A 229 0.79 14.28 1.02
CA CYS A 229 1.33 13.19 1.87
C CYS A 229 1.12 13.17 3.41
N VAL A 230 0.25 13.99 3.99
CA VAL A 230 -0.25 13.86 5.36
C VAL A 230 -1.80 13.90 5.33
N PRO A 231 -2.48 12.78 5.03
CA PRO A 231 -3.88 12.77 4.58
C PRO A 231 -4.91 13.33 5.57
N VAL A 232 -4.64 13.36 6.88
CA VAL A 232 -5.56 13.94 7.87
C VAL A 232 -5.34 15.45 8.03
N VAL A 233 -4.09 15.89 7.90
CA VAL A 233 -3.69 17.28 8.15
C VAL A 233 -3.76 18.09 6.86
N GLY A 234 -3.51 17.48 5.70
CA GLY A 234 -3.55 18.11 4.37
C GLY A 234 -4.91 18.72 4.05
N GLN A 235 -6.01 17.98 4.27
CA GLN A 235 -7.35 18.52 4.04
C GLN A 235 -7.66 19.71 4.95
N HIS A 236 -7.35 19.62 6.25
CA HIS A 236 -7.57 20.72 7.20
C HIS A 236 -6.67 21.94 6.90
N LEU A 237 -5.44 21.71 6.45
CA LEU A 237 -4.52 22.76 5.96
C LEU A 237 -5.12 23.49 4.75
N GLN A 238 -5.65 22.74 3.77
CA GLN A 238 -6.25 23.28 2.57
C GLN A 238 -7.54 24.05 2.86
N GLU A 239 -8.41 23.53 3.73
CA GLU A 239 -9.62 24.23 4.19
C GLU A 239 -9.27 25.55 4.91
N LEU A 240 -8.24 25.53 5.75
CA LEU A 240 -7.77 26.70 6.49
C LEU A 240 -7.10 27.73 5.56
N LEU A 241 -6.34 27.28 4.56
CA LEU A 241 -5.77 28.12 3.49
C LEU A 241 -6.88 28.78 2.65
N ALA A 242 -7.85 28.02 2.16
CA ALA A 242 -8.94 28.53 1.34
C ALA A 242 -9.75 29.63 2.06
N GLN A 243 -10.01 29.46 3.36
CA GLN A 243 -10.69 30.50 4.14
C GLN A 243 -9.81 31.75 4.36
N LEU A 244 -8.50 31.56 4.56
CA LEU A 244 -7.57 32.67 4.76
C LEU A 244 -7.34 33.51 3.49
N GLU A 245 -7.50 32.91 2.31
CA GLU A 245 -7.45 33.62 1.03
C GLU A 245 -8.68 34.53 0.81
N GLU A 246 -9.85 34.12 1.31
CA GLU A 246 -11.10 34.88 1.22
C GLU A 246 -11.25 35.96 2.31
N GLY A 247 -10.49 35.84 3.42
CA GLY A 247 -10.57 36.78 4.54
C GLY A 247 -9.86 36.29 5.81
N PRO A 248 -10.10 36.90 6.98
CA PRO A 248 -9.61 36.34 8.24
C PRO A 248 -10.30 35.00 8.52
N ALA A 249 -9.52 33.97 8.86
CA ALA A 249 -10.05 32.67 9.25
C ALA A 249 -11.00 32.78 10.45
N ASP A 250 -12.00 31.91 10.48
CA ASP A 250 -12.90 31.78 11.63
C ASP A 250 -12.07 31.48 12.90
N PRO A 251 -12.19 32.30 13.97
CA PRO A 251 -11.53 32.02 15.25
C PRO A 251 -11.79 30.61 15.78
N GLN A 252 -12.95 30.02 15.48
CA GLN A 252 -13.28 28.66 15.91
C GLN A 252 -12.48 27.60 15.14
N LEU A 253 -12.21 27.83 13.86
CA LEU A 253 -11.41 26.93 13.02
C LEU A 253 -9.91 27.01 13.39
N LEU A 254 -9.42 28.21 13.70
CA LEU A 254 -8.06 28.40 14.26
C LEU A 254 -7.89 27.73 15.63
N ALA A 255 -8.91 27.82 16.48
CA ALA A 255 -8.94 27.14 17.78
C ALA A 255 -8.95 25.62 17.63
N ASP A 256 -9.75 25.08 16.71
CA ASP A 256 -9.78 23.65 16.39
C ASP A 256 -8.42 23.16 15.86
N TRP A 257 -7.80 23.92 14.96
CA TRP A 257 -6.45 23.66 14.48
C TRP A 257 -5.43 23.57 15.63
N SER A 258 -5.35 24.59 16.48
CA SER A 258 -4.37 24.65 17.56
C SER A 258 -4.58 23.58 18.64
N GLN A 259 -5.83 23.28 18.96
CA GLN A 259 -6.17 22.36 20.06
C GLN A 259 -6.16 20.88 19.64
N HIS A 260 -6.50 20.58 18.38
CA HIS A 260 -6.75 19.20 17.94
C HIS A 260 -5.82 18.75 16.81
N HIS A 261 -5.69 19.55 15.73
CA HIS A 261 -4.97 19.11 14.53
C HIS A 261 -3.45 19.29 14.64
N TRP A 262 -3.01 20.44 15.15
CA TRP A 262 -1.60 20.76 15.32
C TRP A 262 -0.89 19.79 16.27
N PRO A 263 -1.40 19.49 17.49
CA PRO A 263 -0.75 18.53 18.39
C PRO A 263 -0.62 17.14 17.77
N ALA A 264 -1.64 16.69 17.03
CA ALA A 264 -1.60 15.42 16.33
C ALA A 264 -0.54 15.40 15.22
N LEU A 265 -0.42 16.48 14.44
CA LEU A 265 0.64 16.64 13.43
C LEU A 265 2.04 16.65 14.08
N ALA A 266 2.22 17.41 15.15
CA ALA A 266 3.50 17.52 15.85
C ALA A 266 3.91 16.18 16.47
N GLU A 267 2.96 15.45 17.05
CA GLU A 267 3.18 14.11 17.57
C GLU A 267 3.52 13.13 16.44
N PHE A 268 2.75 13.12 15.35
CA PHE A 268 3.02 12.28 14.19
C PHE A 268 4.42 12.56 13.62
N TRP A 269 4.76 13.82 13.41
CA TRP A 269 6.07 14.22 12.87
C TRP A 269 7.21 13.77 13.77
N LYS A 270 7.10 14.02 15.08
CA LYS A 270 8.09 13.60 16.07
C LYS A 270 8.36 12.10 16.03
N HIS A 271 7.33 11.28 15.81
CA HIS A 271 7.47 9.82 15.76
C HIS A 271 7.97 9.29 14.41
N ASN A 272 7.68 9.98 13.30
CA ASN A 272 7.93 9.46 11.95
C ASN A 272 9.13 10.12 11.25
N ARG A 273 9.55 11.32 11.66
CA ARG A 273 10.65 12.08 11.04
C ARG A 273 11.90 11.23 10.82
N ASP A 274 12.35 10.50 11.83
CA ASP A 274 13.58 9.72 11.77
C ASP A 274 13.44 8.40 11.01
N ARG A 275 12.21 8.06 10.59
CA ARG A 275 11.87 6.86 9.79
C ARG A 275 11.69 7.18 8.31
N LEU A 276 11.65 8.46 7.93
CA LEU A 276 11.46 8.88 6.54
C LEU A 276 12.64 8.45 5.67
N LEU A 277 12.32 7.75 4.58
CA LEU A 277 13.27 7.29 3.57
C LEU A 277 13.46 8.38 2.52
N VAL A 278 14.28 9.37 2.85
CA VAL A 278 14.60 10.50 1.97
C VAL A 278 16.09 10.55 1.65
N ASP A 279 16.43 11.10 0.49
CA ASP A 279 17.82 11.28 0.06
C ASP A 279 18.59 12.28 0.95
N LEU A 280 19.88 12.51 0.65
CA LEU A 280 20.72 13.46 1.38
C LEU A 280 20.18 14.90 1.34
N THR A 281 19.53 15.31 0.25
CA THR A 281 18.93 16.65 0.10
C THR A 281 17.73 16.79 1.00
N GLY A 282 16.78 15.85 0.91
CA GLY A 282 15.59 15.80 1.76
C GLY A 282 15.96 15.81 3.24
N ARG A 283 16.93 15.00 3.64
CA ARG A 283 17.40 14.93 5.02
C ARG A 283 18.16 16.16 5.50
N GLY A 284 19.15 16.61 4.74
CA GLY A 284 20.08 17.64 5.19
C GLY A 284 19.48 19.05 5.11
N GLN A 285 18.46 19.23 4.27
CA GLN A 285 17.90 20.55 3.97
C GLN A 285 16.40 20.63 4.26
N LEU A 286 15.61 19.63 3.85
CA LEU A 286 14.15 19.72 3.98
C LEU A 286 13.64 19.37 5.37
N LEU A 287 14.09 18.27 5.99
CA LEU A 287 13.64 17.91 7.33
C LEU A 287 13.85 19.02 8.37
N PRO A 288 15.01 19.71 8.45
CA PRO A 288 15.20 20.82 9.38
C PRO A 288 14.34 22.04 9.06
N ARG A 289 14.02 22.28 7.77
CA ARG A 289 13.11 23.37 7.37
C ARG A 289 11.67 23.03 7.78
N ILE A 290 11.25 21.78 7.63
CA ILE A 290 9.96 21.30 8.09
C ILE A 290 9.88 21.38 9.62
N ASP A 291 10.92 20.97 10.35
CA ASP A 291 10.98 21.13 11.82
C ASP A 291 10.72 22.60 12.24
N GLN A 292 11.40 23.54 11.58
CA GLN A 292 11.22 24.98 11.86
C GLN A 292 9.84 25.49 11.47
N ALA A 293 9.29 25.06 10.32
CA ALA A 293 7.96 25.44 9.89
C ALA A 293 6.89 24.94 10.86
N LEU A 294 7.00 23.68 11.30
CA LEU A 294 6.16 23.07 12.32
C LEU A 294 6.25 23.85 13.65
N GLU A 295 7.46 24.13 14.16
CA GLU A 295 7.61 24.94 15.39
C GLU A 295 6.89 26.30 15.30
N ARG A 296 6.93 26.95 14.13
CA ARG A 296 6.26 28.24 13.90
C ARG A 296 4.74 28.10 13.78
N LEU A 297 4.26 26.98 13.21
CA LEU A 297 2.84 26.66 13.12
C LEU A 297 2.18 26.42 14.48
N GLY A 298 2.94 26.03 15.50
CA GLY A 298 2.44 26.00 16.88
C GLY A 298 1.99 27.37 17.41
N GLY A 299 2.37 28.47 16.76
CA GLY A 299 1.93 29.84 17.07
C GLY A 299 0.91 30.43 16.09
N LEU A 300 0.28 29.61 15.23
CA LEU A 300 -0.57 30.09 14.13
C LEU A 300 -1.72 31.00 14.59
N GLU A 301 -2.38 30.69 15.70
CA GLU A 301 -3.49 31.50 16.26
C GLU A 301 -3.09 32.92 16.62
N SER A 302 -1.83 33.13 16.98
CA SER A 302 -1.30 34.44 17.39
C SER A 302 -0.73 35.24 16.22
N ALA A 303 -0.65 34.64 15.02
CA ALA A 303 -0.13 35.28 13.83
C ALA A 303 -1.20 36.15 13.14
N VAL A 304 -0.75 37.19 12.43
CA VAL A 304 -1.65 37.97 11.56
C VAL A 304 -2.04 37.14 10.32
N PRO A 305 -3.22 37.36 9.70
CA PRO A 305 -3.70 36.51 8.61
C PRO A 305 -2.71 36.30 7.45
N SER A 306 -2.00 37.35 7.05
CA SER A 306 -0.97 37.25 5.99
C SER A 306 0.26 36.41 6.39
N ALA A 307 0.54 36.30 7.69
CA ALA A 307 1.58 35.41 8.21
C ALA A 307 1.06 33.98 8.37
N GLN A 308 -0.25 33.80 8.66
CA GLN A 308 -0.89 32.49 8.71
C GLN A 308 -0.83 31.80 7.34
N VAL A 309 -1.28 32.48 6.27
CA VAL A 309 -1.21 31.97 4.89
C VAL A 309 0.21 31.54 4.54
N ARG A 310 1.19 32.42 4.75
CA ARG A 310 2.60 32.13 4.41
C ARG A 310 3.17 30.92 5.14
N LEU A 311 2.83 30.72 6.42
CA LEU A 311 3.33 29.59 7.20
C LEU A 311 2.75 28.26 6.71
N LEU A 312 1.49 28.27 6.29
CA LEU A 312 0.79 27.10 5.78
C LEU A 312 1.26 26.75 4.36
N GLU A 313 1.38 27.74 3.47
CA GLU A 313 1.98 27.59 2.13
C GLU A 313 3.43 27.11 2.21
N GLU A 314 4.22 27.65 3.16
CA GLU A 314 5.60 27.20 3.39
C GLU A 314 5.64 25.73 3.78
N LEU A 315 4.77 25.29 4.70
CA LEU A 315 4.72 23.90 5.13
C LEU A 315 4.25 22.97 3.99
N GLU A 316 3.21 23.34 3.26
CA GLU A 316 2.70 22.57 2.12
C GLU A 316 3.77 22.42 1.04
N GLY A 317 4.44 23.53 0.67
CA GLY A 317 5.53 23.52 -0.31
C GLY A 317 6.70 22.64 0.14
N LEU A 318 7.06 22.66 1.42
CA LEU A 318 8.12 21.80 1.97
C LEU A 318 7.76 20.31 1.94
N PHE A 319 6.50 19.94 2.22
CA PHE A 319 6.05 18.55 2.12
C PHE A 319 5.96 18.07 0.67
N ALA A 320 5.53 18.94 -0.25
CA ALA A 320 5.54 18.64 -1.68
C ALA A 320 6.98 18.43 -2.18
N GLU A 321 7.91 19.32 -1.81
CA GLU A 321 9.34 19.18 -2.14
C GLU A 321 9.90 17.88 -1.54
N LEU A 322 9.57 17.53 -0.30
CA LEU A 322 10.03 16.31 0.35
C LEU A 322 9.60 15.03 -0.41
N ALA A 323 8.40 15.03 -1.00
CA ALA A 323 7.90 13.89 -1.78
C ALA A 323 8.69 13.66 -3.08
N GLU A 324 9.39 14.66 -3.59
CA GLU A 324 10.26 14.57 -4.77
C GLU A 324 11.65 14.00 -4.45
N HIS A 325 11.96 13.80 -3.17
CA HIS A 325 13.27 13.33 -2.68
C HIS A 325 13.23 11.94 -1.99
N PRO A 326 12.58 10.91 -2.58
CA PRO A 326 12.60 9.58 -1.98
C PRO A 326 14.01 8.97 -2.04
N LEU A 327 14.35 8.17 -1.04
CA LEU A 327 15.55 7.33 -1.09
C LEU A 327 15.40 6.30 -2.22
N ASP A 328 16.39 6.21 -3.10
CA ASP A 328 16.39 5.21 -4.18
C ASP A 328 16.66 3.80 -3.62
N LEU A 329 15.62 2.97 -3.64
CA LEU A 329 15.67 1.57 -3.17
C LEU A 329 16.00 0.58 -4.28
N SER A 330 16.09 1.02 -5.55
CA SER A 330 16.37 0.13 -6.69
C SER A 330 17.66 -0.69 -6.58
N PRO A 331 18.73 -0.24 -5.87
CA PRO A 331 19.92 -1.08 -5.64
C PRO A 331 19.63 -2.38 -4.85
N LEU A 332 18.56 -2.43 -4.03
CA LEU A 332 18.20 -3.65 -3.28
C LEU A 332 17.82 -4.82 -4.19
N ASP A 333 17.24 -4.53 -5.36
CA ASP A 333 16.69 -5.57 -6.22
C ASP A 333 17.76 -6.50 -6.79
N ASN A 334 19.01 -6.03 -6.88
CA ASN A 334 20.14 -6.79 -7.39
C ASN A 334 21.14 -7.18 -6.29
N ASN A 335 20.87 -6.83 -5.02
CA ASN A 335 21.79 -7.08 -3.93
C ASN A 335 21.69 -8.55 -3.44
N PRO A 336 22.81 -9.30 -3.36
CA PRO A 336 22.82 -10.70 -2.90
C PRO A 336 22.36 -10.89 -1.45
N HIS A 337 22.34 -9.83 -0.64
CA HIS A 337 21.86 -9.85 0.73
C HIS A 337 20.60 -8.99 0.93
N ARG A 338 19.77 -8.87 -0.11
CA ARG A 338 18.50 -8.10 -0.11
C ARG A 338 17.69 -8.22 1.19
N TRP A 339 17.68 -9.40 1.81
CA TRP A 339 16.97 -9.66 3.07
C TRP A 339 17.33 -8.67 4.20
N MET A 340 18.55 -8.12 4.26
CA MET A 340 18.92 -7.11 5.26
C MET A 340 18.18 -5.79 5.03
N GLY A 341 18.06 -5.37 3.76
CA GLY A 341 17.28 -4.21 3.37
C GLY A 341 15.78 -4.42 3.63
N ASP A 342 15.25 -5.58 3.26
CA ASP A 342 13.85 -5.94 3.52
C ASP A 342 13.54 -5.95 5.03
N LEU A 343 14.46 -6.46 5.87
CA LEU A 343 14.34 -6.42 7.33
C LEU A 343 14.38 -4.99 7.89
N ALA A 344 15.28 -4.14 7.40
CA ALA A 344 15.36 -2.74 7.81
C ALA A 344 14.08 -1.98 7.48
N LEU A 345 13.57 -2.15 6.25
CA LEU A 345 12.30 -1.56 5.81
C LEU A 345 11.12 -2.08 6.64
N ALA A 346 11.06 -3.40 6.89
CA ALA A 346 10.02 -3.99 7.72
C ALA A 346 10.06 -3.49 9.16
N ALA A 347 11.24 -3.31 9.75
CA ALA A 347 11.40 -2.76 11.09
C ALA A 347 10.97 -1.28 11.16
N LEU A 348 11.38 -0.45 10.19
CA LEU A 348 10.97 0.96 10.12
C LEU A 348 9.45 1.13 10.01
N ALA A 349 8.76 0.15 9.41
CA ALA A 349 7.31 0.09 9.31
C ALA A 349 6.62 -0.55 10.53
N ASP A 350 7.35 -0.82 11.63
CA ASP A 350 6.88 -1.57 12.81
C ASP A 350 6.30 -2.96 12.46
N GLY A 351 6.73 -3.55 11.35
CA GLY A 351 6.24 -4.81 10.81
C GLY A 351 7.00 -6.04 11.30
N VAL A 352 7.87 -5.90 12.31
CA VAL A 352 8.65 -6.98 12.90
C VAL A 352 8.43 -6.98 14.42
N PRO A 353 8.01 -8.10 15.04
CA PRO A 353 7.87 -8.16 16.50
C PRO A 353 9.19 -7.81 17.20
N ALA A 354 9.13 -6.94 18.20
CA ALA A 354 10.31 -6.42 18.90
C ALA A 354 11.19 -7.54 19.49
N PHE A 355 10.59 -8.61 20.03
CA PHE A 355 11.36 -9.74 20.56
C PHE A 355 12.15 -10.47 19.46
N HIS A 356 11.60 -10.54 18.25
CA HIS A 356 12.25 -11.18 17.11
C HIS A 356 13.36 -10.28 16.57
N LEU A 357 13.10 -8.99 16.43
CA LEU A 357 14.09 -8.00 15.99
C LEU A 357 15.30 -7.98 16.93
N ALA A 358 15.08 -8.04 18.25
CA ALA A 358 16.15 -8.10 19.24
C ALA A 358 17.03 -9.36 19.07
N ALA A 359 16.40 -10.53 18.89
CA ALA A 359 17.12 -11.78 18.67
C ALA A 359 17.94 -11.75 17.36
N THR A 360 17.39 -11.17 16.29
CA THR A 360 18.07 -11.00 15.01
C THR A 360 19.24 -10.03 15.12
N ALA A 361 19.06 -8.91 15.83
CA ALA A 361 20.13 -7.95 16.09
C ALA A 361 21.33 -8.59 16.82
N GLU A 362 21.06 -9.43 17.82
CA GLU A 362 22.12 -10.19 18.53
C GLU A 362 22.81 -11.24 17.65
N ALA A 363 22.09 -11.83 16.69
CA ALA A 363 22.68 -12.77 15.73
C ALA A 363 23.60 -12.04 14.74
N LEU A 364 23.13 -10.91 14.19
CA LEU A 364 23.90 -10.07 13.27
C LEU A 364 25.23 -9.60 13.88
N GLU A 365 25.23 -9.18 15.15
CA GLU A 365 26.47 -8.81 15.85
C GLU A 365 27.43 -9.99 16.02
N ARG A 366 26.90 -11.18 16.33
CA ARG A 366 27.71 -12.41 16.46
C ARG A 366 28.34 -12.82 15.13
N ASP A 367 27.63 -12.57 14.03
CA ASP A 367 28.07 -12.88 12.67
C ASP A 367 28.94 -11.77 12.05
N GLY A 368 29.30 -10.74 12.83
CA GLY A 368 30.21 -9.66 12.41
C GLY A 368 29.55 -8.54 11.61
N ILE A 369 28.22 -8.51 11.52
CA ILE A 369 27.42 -7.46 10.87
C ILE A 369 26.98 -6.44 11.92
N SER A 370 27.94 -5.86 12.65
CA SER A 370 27.68 -5.02 13.82
C SER A 370 26.96 -3.70 13.49
N GLU A 371 27.14 -3.14 12.29
CA GLU A 371 26.49 -1.89 11.88
C GLU A 371 24.94 -2.03 11.92
N PHE A 372 24.39 -3.06 11.25
CA PHE A 372 22.95 -3.33 11.28
C PHE A 372 22.47 -3.83 12.64
N GLY A 373 23.25 -4.70 13.31
CA GLY A 373 22.88 -5.20 14.65
C GLY A 373 22.70 -4.06 15.66
N GLN A 374 23.62 -3.10 15.68
CA GLN A 374 23.52 -1.92 16.54
C GLN A 374 22.35 -1.01 16.13
N ALA A 375 22.18 -0.76 14.83
CA ALA A 375 21.10 0.06 14.32
C ALA A 375 19.70 -0.48 14.67
N PHE A 376 19.50 -1.80 14.63
CA PHE A 376 18.25 -2.43 15.09
C PHE A 376 18.02 -2.26 16.59
N LYS A 377 19.07 -2.34 17.41
CA LYS A 377 18.96 -2.09 18.86
C LYS A 377 18.60 -0.65 19.17
N ASP A 378 19.13 0.30 18.42
CA ASP A 378 18.81 1.72 18.59
C ASP A 378 17.37 2.01 18.15
N HIS A 379 16.91 1.40 17.06
CA HIS A 379 15.52 1.46 16.65
C HIS A 379 14.57 0.92 17.74
N LEU A 380 14.91 -0.21 18.38
CA LEU A 380 14.14 -0.75 19.52
C LEU A 380 14.12 0.17 20.75
N ARG A 381 15.05 1.12 20.87
CA ARG A 381 15.08 2.15 21.92
C ARG A 381 14.31 3.42 21.53
N GLY A 382 13.77 3.48 20.32
CA GLY A 382 13.04 4.61 19.78
C GLY A 382 13.85 5.52 18.85
N ASP A 383 15.13 5.21 18.61
CA ASP A 383 15.97 5.97 17.67
C ASP A 383 16.09 5.21 16.35
N SER A 384 15.24 5.56 15.38
CA SER A 384 15.21 4.90 14.07
C SER A 384 16.27 5.42 13.09
N ARG A 385 16.91 6.54 13.44
CA ARG A 385 17.83 7.24 12.54
C ARG A 385 19.04 6.39 12.15
N PRO A 386 19.73 5.68 13.08
CA PRO A 386 20.83 4.79 12.74
C PRO A 386 20.44 3.68 11.77
N LEU A 387 19.19 3.21 11.81
CA LEU A 387 18.70 2.16 10.90
C LEU A 387 18.51 2.68 9.47
N VAL A 388 18.00 3.91 9.31
CA VAL A 388 17.94 4.56 8.00
C VAL A 388 19.35 4.82 7.45
N ASP A 389 20.28 5.29 8.29
CA ASP A 389 21.68 5.51 7.88
C ASP A 389 22.38 4.20 7.48
N ALA A 390 22.15 3.12 8.21
CA ALA A 390 22.68 1.80 7.87
C ALA A 390 22.09 1.28 6.54
N LEU A 391 20.80 1.49 6.30
CA LEU A 391 20.14 1.13 5.05
C LEU A 391 20.72 1.91 3.86
N GLU A 392 20.90 3.23 3.99
CA GLU A 392 21.48 4.03 2.91
C GLU A 392 22.95 3.66 2.63
N ALA A 393 23.76 3.49 3.68
CA ALA A 393 25.14 3.06 3.53
C ALA A 393 25.22 1.68 2.84
N TYR A 394 24.25 0.81 3.12
CA TYR A 394 24.11 -0.47 2.48
C TYR A 394 23.75 -0.35 0.99
N LEU A 395 22.82 0.53 0.64
CA LEU A 395 22.44 0.82 -0.75
C LEU A 395 23.62 1.35 -1.57
N GLY A 396 24.44 2.25 -0.99
CA GLY A 396 25.60 2.82 -1.67
C GLY A 396 26.81 1.89 -1.82
N ARG A 397 26.78 0.70 -1.19
CA ARG A 397 27.82 -0.35 -1.31
C ARG A 397 27.42 -1.45 -2.31
N SER A 398 26.14 -1.56 -2.67
CA SER A 398 25.62 -2.43 -3.76
C SER A 398 25.83 -1.82 -5.13
#